data_AF-A0A935TQL9-F1
#
_entry.id   AF-A0A935TQL9-F1
#
_cell.length_a   1.000
_cell.length_b   1.000
_cell.length_c   1.000
_cell.angle_alpha   90.00
_cell.angle_beta   90.00
_cell.angle_gamma   90.00
#
_symmetry.space_group_name_H-M   'P 1'
#
loop_
_entity.id
_entity.type
_entity.pdbx_description
1 polymer ?
#
loop_
_entity_poly.entity_id
_entity_poly.type
_entity_poly.pdbx_seq_one_letter_code
_entity_poly.pdbx_strand_id
1 'polypeptide(L)'
;MDKQTIIAAINNQQIKDVFAILDTLDLKDAAYDNIRKEFFDGSKSIDFTDRLLSFVYGLPLSVFNPSQLQTPQPTTAEAKQIITQLISEGNLGEAIAILPDENDFILQKAQYNQLQRDYNAGLLDNADLRQQRARIIAAIQYFVAKAQNLTLKRLPSNFQTGTGDGNIISGTGTGNGTLINKNTATTTKILFLAANPKEEANLQSGFELKTIKKEMKLGDKSEAFEFLHPEMAVTATEITRAFTQNPDFIHFSGHGQQKGIIIAKDDNTAQLLPNMALKLLFSKLKHKPKLVFLNACYSAEQAKTISEFGIYVVGNSLPVDDNAAISFAKGFYVGISEGKTIEEAFNDGLFILYTEFETHANLRASRLRTDAQTENDVQLWLNGQIINV
;
A
#
# COMPACT_ATOMS: atom_id res chain seq x y z
N MET A 1 37.11 -3.03 33.04
CA MET A 1 36.54 -3.34 31.70
C MET A 1 36.19 -2.03 31.03
N ASP A 2 36.53 -1.86 29.76
CA ASP A 2 36.46 -0.56 29.11
C ASP A 2 35.00 -0.16 28.87
N LYS A 3 34.52 0.83 29.63
CA LYS A 3 33.19 1.41 29.48
C LYS A 3 32.98 1.88 28.03
N GLN A 4 34.04 2.28 27.32
CA GLN A 4 33.97 2.67 25.90
C GLN A 4 33.58 1.50 24.98
N THR A 5 33.98 0.27 25.27
CA THR A 5 33.56 -0.91 24.48
C THR A 5 32.07 -1.19 24.64
N ILE A 6 31.53 -1.08 25.87
CA ILE A 6 30.09 -1.23 26.10
C ILE A 6 29.31 -0.11 25.39
N ILE A 7 29.80 1.13 25.45
CA ILE A 7 29.17 2.27 24.78
C ILE A 7 29.19 2.11 23.26
N ALA A 8 30.30 1.66 22.69
CA ALA A 8 30.38 1.37 21.26
C ALA A 8 29.37 0.30 20.86
N ALA A 9 29.20 -0.76 21.67
CA ALA A 9 28.19 -1.78 21.43
C ALA A 9 26.75 -1.25 21.59
N ILE A 10 26.48 -0.37 22.56
CA ILE A 10 25.17 0.30 22.71
C ILE A 10 24.87 1.17 21.49
N ASN A 11 25.82 2.01 21.07
CA ASN A 11 25.66 2.93 19.95
C ASN A 11 25.52 2.19 18.60
N ASN A 12 26.16 1.03 18.46
CA ASN A 12 26.04 0.17 17.28
C ASN A 12 24.85 -0.80 17.34
N GLN A 13 23.91 -0.59 18.27
CA GLN A 13 22.69 -1.40 18.47
C GLN A 13 22.94 -2.89 18.81
N GLN A 14 24.13 -3.23 19.28
CA GLN A 14 24.52 -4.58 19.71
C GLN A 14 24.14 -4.85 21.18
N ILE A 15 22.90 -4.51 21.54
CA ILE A 15 22.42 -4.53 22.94
C ILE A 15 22.39 -5.95 23.54
N LYS A 16 22.21 -6.99 22.70
CA LYS A 16 22.36 -8.40 23.14
C LYS A 16 23.76 -8.68 23.67
N ASP A 17 24.78 -8.15 22.99
CA ASP A 17 26.19 -8.34 23.37
C ASP A 17 26.52 -7.55 24.64
N VAL A 18 25.91 -6.37 24.81
CA VAL A 18 25.98 -5.59 26.06
C VAL A 18 25.46 -6.40 27.25
N PHE A 19 24.30 -7.04 27.09
CA PHE A 19 23.72 -7.89 28.13
C PHE A 19 24.55 -9.14 28.42
N ALA A 20 25.13 -9.77 27.39
CA ALA A 20 26.05 -10.89 27.57
C ALA A 20 27.30 -10.46 28.38
N ILE A 21 27.79 -9.24 28.15
CA ILE A 21 28.89 -8.66 28.91
C ILE A 21 28.45 -8.35 30.36
N LEU A 22 27.32 -7.69 30.56
CA LEU A 22 26.82 -7.31 31.90
C LEU A 22 26.49 -8.53 32.77
N ASP A 23 26.00 -9.62 32.17
CA ASP A 23 25.74 -10.89 32.87
C ASP A 23 26.99 -11.49 33.52
N THR A 24 28.18 -11.16 33.00
CA THR A 24 29.47 -11.62 33.57
C THR A 24 29.95 -10.77 34.75
N LEU A 25 29.35 -9.61 35.01
CA LEU A 25 29.84 -8.63 35.99
C LEU A 25 29.21 -8.76 37.38
N ASP A 26 28.29 -9.71 37.58
CA ASP A 26 27.56 -9.91 38.85
C ASP A 26 26.84 -8.66 39.38
N LEU A 27 26.43 -7.76 38.49
CA LEU A 27 25.74 -6.50 38.83
C LEU A 27 24.21 -6.66 38.81
N LYS A 28 23.67 -7.80 39.27
CA LYS A 28 22.24 -8.10 39.13
C LYS A 28 21.44 -7.44 40.25
N ASP A 29 20.89 -6.26 39.96
CA ASP A 29 19.88 -5.63 40.80
C ASP A 29 18.52 -5.57 40.10
N ALA A 30 17.49 -5.16 40.83
CA ALA A 30 16.14 -5.07 40.28
C ALA A 30 16.04 -4.09 39.09
N ALA A 31 16.92 -3.10 38.99
CA ALA A 31 16.95 -2.19 37.85
C ALA A 31 17.49 -2.90 36.61
N TYR A 32 18.59 -3.65 36.75
CA TYR A 32 19.14 -4.51 35.71
C TYR A 32 18.13 -5.54 35.21
N ASP A 33 17.49 -6.28 36.12
CA ASP A 33 16.54 -7.33 35.75
C ASP A 33 15.33 -6.80 35.00
N ASN A 34 14.83 -5.62 35.40
CA ASN A 34 13.73 -4.96 34.72
C ASN A 34 14.12 -4.50 33.30
N ILE A 35 15.28 -3.82 33.15
CA ILE A 35 15.77 -3.37 31.84
C ILE A 35 16.03 -4.58 30.94
N ARG A 36 16.66 -5.63 31.47
CA ARG A 36 16.92 -6.86 30.74
C ARG A 36 15.63 -7.52 30.26
N LYS A 37 14.66 -7.71 31.16
CA LYS A 37 13.37 -8.33 30.82
C LYS A 37 12.69 -7.58 29.68
N GLU A 38 12.62 -6.26 29.80
CA GLU A 38 12.03 -5.33 28.84
C GLU A 38 12.68 -5.39 27.44
N PHE A 39 13.99 -5.70 27.40
CA PHE A 39 14.68 -5.93 26.13
C PHE A 39 14.30 -7.27 25.49
N PHE A 40 14.29 -8.36 26.27
CA PHE A 40 14.08 -9.72 25.76
C PHE A 40 12.62 -10.06 25.48
N ASP A 41 11.68 -9.42 26.17
CA ASP A 41 10.24 -9.52 25.89
C ASP A 41 9.78 -8.55 24.78
N GLY A 42 10.71 -7.73 24.26
CA GLY A 42 10.44 -6.76 23.21
C GLY A 42 9.59 -5.58 23.66
N SER A 43 9.42 -5.35 24.97
CA SER A 43 8.59 -4.29 25.56
C SER A 43 9.32 -2.97 25.85
N LYS A 44 10.42 -2.71 25.12
CA LYS A 44 11.29 -1.53 25.28
C LYS A 44 10.48 -0.24 25.50
N SER A 45 10.62 0.30 26.69
CA SER A 45 10.18 1.60 27.12
C SER A 45 11.00 2.68 26.43
N ILE A 46 10.41 3.87 26.40
CA ILE A 46 10.92 5.01 25.67
C ILE A 46 12.29 5.50 26.21
N ASP A 47 12.56 5.27 27.50
CA ASP A 47 13.77 5.64 28.22
C ASP A 47 14.73 4.44 28.42
N PHE A 48 14.49 3.32 27.72
CA PHE A 48 15.26 2.08 27.85
C PHE A 48 16.78 2.31 27.76
N THR A 49 17.21 3.05 26.73
CA THR A 49 18.64 3.30 26.48
C THR A 49 19.26 4.14 27.60
N ASP A 50 18.53 5.13 28.12
CA ASP A 50 19.00 6.01 29.18
C ASP A 50 19.08 5.29 30.53
N ARG A 51 18.12 4.40 30.80
CA ARG A 51 18.15 3.52 31.97
C ARG A 51 19.31 2.53 31.89
N LEU A 52 19.59 1.97 30.70
CA LEU A 52 20.74 1.10 30.49
C LEU A 52 22.06 1.85 30.66
N LEU A 53 22.19 3.07 30.13
CA LEU A 53 23.36 3.91 30.30
C LEU A 53 23.53 4.34 31.76
N SER A 54 22.46 4.78 32.43
CA SER A 54 22.46 5.12 33.86
C SER A 54 22.96 3.96 34.70
N PHE A 55 22.49 2.73 34.41
CA PHE A 55 22.97 1.52 35.05
C PHE A 55 24.46 1.26 34.80
N VAL A 56 24.92 1.34 33.54
CA VAL A 56 26.33 1.11 33.17
C VAL A 56 27.28 2.16 33.79
N TYR A 57 26.84 3.42 33.89
CA TYR A 57 27.64 4.50 34.44
C TYR A 57 27.56 4.62 35.97
N GLY A 58 26.53 4.07 36.60
CA GLY A 58 26.24 4.28 38.02
C GLY A 58 25.89 5.74 38.34
N LEU A 59 25.34 6.46 37.37
CA LEU A 59 25.01 7.89 37.47
C LEU A 59 23.48 8.06 37.52
N PRO A 60 22.96 9.05 38.25
CA PRO A 60 21.53 9.28 38.32
C PRO A 60 20.97 9.63 36.93
N LEU A 61 19.78 9.12 36.63
CA LEU A 61 19.09 9.32 35.33
C LEU A 61 19.01 10.80 34.90
N SER A 62 18.97 11.74 35.84
CA SER A 62 18.98 13.18 35.57
C SER A 62 20.23 13.69 34.85
N VAL A 63 21.39 13.01 35.00
CA VAL A 63 22.64 13.33 34.28
C VAL A 63 22.50 13.01 32.79
N PHE A 64 21.59 12.12 32.43
CA PHE A 64 21.29 11.73 31.05
C PHE A 64 20.10 12.49 30.45
N ASN A 65 19.60 13.55 31.12
CA ASN A 65 18.44 14.32 30.67
C ASN A 65 18.83 15.71 30.12
N PRO A 66 18.71 15.97 28.80
CA PRO A 66 18.63 17.31 28.26
C PRO A 66 17.18 17.58 27.79
N SER A 67 16.74 18.83 27.79
CA SER A 67 15.52 19.28 27.09
C SER A 67 15.58 19.12 25.55
N GLN A 68 16.29 18.10 25.06
CA GLN A 68 16.42 17.71 23.65
C GLN A 68 16.49 16.18 23.42
N LEU A 69 16.32 15.31 24.42
CA LEU A 69 16.31 13.85 24.21
C LEU A 69 15.24 13.07 25.02
N GLN A 70 14.13 13.71 25.40
CA GLN A 70 12.87 12.95 25.46
C GLN A 70 12.56 12.62 24.00
N THR A 71 12.44 11.36 23.59
CA THR A 71 11.56 11.15 22.43
C THR A 71 10.19 11.60 22.91
N PRO A 72 9.63 12.72 22.43
CA PRO A 72 8.42 13.28 23.00
C PRO A 72 7.35 12.19 22.99
N GLN A 73 6.55 12.10 24.05
CA GLN A 73 5.27 11.41 23.92
C GLN A 73 4.61 12.02 22.68
N PRO A 74 4.25 11.19 21.69
CA PRO A 74 3.69 11.72 20.48
C PRO A 74 2.46 12.54 20.88
N THR A 75 2.34 13.71 20.29
CA THR A 75 1.11 14.49 20.38
C THR A 75 -0.08 13.60 20.00
N THR A 76 -1.28 13.93 20.46
CA THR A 76 -2.49 13.20 20.07
C THR A 76 -2.58 12.99 18.55
N ALA A 77 -2.11 13.96 17.75
CA ALA A 77 -2.07 13.84 16.29
C ALA A 77 -1.06 12.78 15.82
N GLU A 78 0.15 12.76 16.38
CA GLU A 78 1.19 11.77 16.07
C GLU A 78 0.80 10.37 16.56
N ALA A 79 0.19 10.26 17.74
CA ALA A 79 -0.31 8.99 18.28
C ALA A 79 -1.38 8.38 17.35
N LYS A 80 -2.31 9.21 16.86
CA LYS A 80 -3.29 8.80 15.85
C LYS A 80 -2.62 8.32 14.58
N GLN A 81 -1.65 9.09 14.07
CA GLN A 81 -0.91 8.72 12.86
C GLN A 81 -0.16 7.41 13.02
N ILE A 82 0.54 7.19 14.15
CA ILE A 82 1.26 5.94 14.43
C ILE A 82 0.31 4.74 14.44
N ILE A 83 -0.84 4.84 15.11
CA ILE A 83 -1.83 3.75 15.16
C ILE A 83 -2.45 3.50 13.78
N THR A 84 -2.82 4.56 13.05
CA THR A 84 -3.35 4.45 11.69
C THR A 84 -2.34 3.81 10.75
N GLN A 85 -1.06 4.17 10.88
CA GLN A 85 0.04 3.62 10.09
C GLN A 85 0.19 2.13 10.33
N LEU A 86 0.32 1.69 11.59
CA LEU A 86 0.43 0.28 11.93
C LEU A 86 -0.76 -0.55 11.43
N ILE A 87 -1.98 -0.01 11.50
CA ILE A 87 -3.17 -0.67 10.96
C ILE A 87 -3.08 -0.80 9.43
N SER A 88 -2.64 0.26 8.74
CA SER A 88 -2.50 0.25 7.27
C SER A 88 -1.43 -0.73 6.78
N GLU A 89 -0.37 -0.92 7.56
CA GLU A 89 0.71 -1.89 7.33
C GLU A 89 0.30 -3.34 7.67
N GLY A 90 -0.94 -3.56 8.10
CA GLY A 90 -1.42 -4.88 8.54
C GLY A 90 -0.89 -5.32 9.90
N ASN A 91 -0.16 -4.46 10.61
CA ASN A 91 0.41 -4.68 11.94
C ASN A 91 -0.62 -4.44 13.05
N LEU A 92 -1.83 -4.98 12.90
CA LEU A 92 -2.93 -4.79 13.85
C LEU A 92 -2.57 -5.25 15.28
N GLY A 93 -1.76 -6.30 15.40
CA GLY A 93 -1.28 -6.78 16.70
C GLY A 93 -0.41 -5.73 17.42
N GLU A 94 0.48 -5.06 16.69
CA GLU A 94 1.34 -4.00 17.25
C GLU A 94 0.52 -2.75 17.55
N ALA A 95 -0.40 -2.36 16.67
CA ALA A 95 -1.33 -1.26 16.90
C ALA A 95 -2.12 -1.46 18.21
N ILE A 96 -2.62 -2.67 18.45
CA ILE A 96 -3.36 -3.00 19.68
C ILE A 96 -2.44 -3.03 20.91
N ALA A 97 -1.18 -3.42 20.76
CA ALA A 97 -0.21 -3.46 21.86
C ALA A 97 0.12 -2.07 22.41
N ILE A 98 0.16 -1.04 21.53
CA ILE A 98 0.50 0.34 21.89
C ILE A 98 -0.70 1.17 22.36
N LEU A 99 -1.95 0.72 22.12
CA LEU A 99 -3.16 1.43 22.56
C LEU A 99 -3.23 1.59 24.09
N PRO A 100 -3.77 2.71 24.59
CA PRO A 100 -3.94 2.93 26.01
C PRO A 100 -4.98 1.95 26.60
N ASP A 101 -4.86 1.64 27.90
CA ASP A 101 -5.86 0.82 28.61
C ASP A 101 -7.05 1.69 29.05
N GLU A 102 -7.72 2.31 28.08
CA GLU A 102 -8.92 3.10 28.29
C GLU A 102 -10.18 2.33 27.89
N ASN A 103 -11.32 2.68 28.49
CA ASN A 103 -12.61 1.99 28.26
C ASN A 103 -12.96 1.84 26.77
N ASP A 104 -12.58 2.82 25.95
CA ASP A 104 -12.85 2.86 24.51
C ASP A 104 -12.06 1.82 23.69
N PHE A 105 -10.97 1.26 24.23
CA PHE A 105 -10.09 0.31 23.52
C PHE A 105 -10.01 -1.09 24.15
N ILE A 106 -10.37 -1.21 25.44
CA ILE A 106 -10.29 -2.48 26.18
C ILE A 106 -11.12 -3.58 25.50
N LEU A 107 -12.31 -3.25 25.01
CA LEU A 107 -13.18 -4.23 24.34
C LEU A 107 -12.56 -4.74 23.03
N GLN A 108 -11.98 -3.87 22.22
CA GLN A 108 -11.38 -4.21 20.92
C GLN A 108 -10.13 -5.07 21.12
N LYS A 109 -9.33 -4.76 22.16
CA LYS A 109 -8.17 -5.57 22.56
C LYS A 109 -8.57 -6.96 23.02
N ALA A 110 -9.64 -7.08 23.81
CA ALA A 110 -10.17 -8.37 24.24
C ALA A 110 -10.71 -9.20 23.06
N GLN A 111 -11.48 -8.56 22.15
CA GLN A 111 -12.02 -9.18 20.94
C GLN A 111 -10.90 -9.68 20.00
N TYR A 112 -9.85 -8.88 19.79
CA TYR A 112 -8.70 -9.30 18.99
C TYR A 112 -7.97 -10.50 19.59
N ASN A 113 -7.72 -10.48 20.89
CA ASN A 113 -7.03 -11.58 21.56
C ASN A 113 -7.86 -12.88 21.51
N GLN A 114 -9.18 -12.80 21.66
CA GLN A 114 -10.07 -13.95 21.50
C GLN A 114 -10.06 -14.48 20.06
N LEU A 115 -10.22 -13.58 19.09
CA LEU A 115 -10.19 -13.90 17.67
C LEU A 115 -8.88 -14.61 17.26
N GLN A 116 -7.74 -14.13 17.77
CA GLN A 116 -6.44 -14.74 17.49
C GLN A 116 -6.31 -16.14 18.13
N ARG A 117 -6.85 -16.35 19.34
CA ARG A 117 -6.88 -17.67 19.98
C ARG A 117 -7.73 -18.66 19.19
N ASP A 118 -8.93 -18.26 18.80
CA ASP A 118 -9.87 -19.12 18.09
C ASP A 118 -9.35 -19.51 16.70
N TYR A 119 -8.70 -18.57 15.99
CA TYR A 119 -8.00 -18.87 14.74
C TYR A 119 -6.82 -19.83 14.95
N ASN A 120 -5.99 -19.59 15.97
CA ASN A 120 -4.86 -20.48 16.26
C ASN A 120 -5.31 -21.88 16.74
N ALA A 121 -6.49 -21.99 17.34
CA ALA A 121 -7.12 -23.25 17.71
C ALA A 121 -7.83 -23.96 16.55
N GLY A 122 -7.84 -23.37 15.34
CA GLY A 122 -8.49 -23.92 14.15
C GLY A 122 -10.02 -23.84 14.18
N LEU A 123 -10.59 -23.03 15.08
CA LEU A 123 -12.05 -22.86 15.24
C LEU A 123 -12.65 -21.82 14.28
N LEU A 124 -11.79 -21.08 13.56
CA LEU A 124 -12.17 -20.01 12.63
C LEU A 124 -11.43 -20.17 11.31
N ASP A 125 -12.15 -19.98 10.21
CA ASP A 125 -11.55 -19.96 8.87
C ASP A 125 -10.95 -18.59 8.53
N ASN A 126 -10.23 -18.54 7.41
CA ASN A 126 -9.56 -17.31 6.96
C ASN A 126 -10.53 -16.19 6.53
N ALA A 127 -11.77 -16.53 6.11
CA ALA A 127 -12.76 -15.53 5.74
C ALA A 127 -13.39 -14.89 6.97
N ASP A 128 -13.74 -15.69 7.96
CA ASP A 128 -14.27 -15.25 9.25
C ASP A 128 -13.24 -14.44 10.03
N LEU A 129 -11.97 -14.87 10.03
CA LEU A 129 -10.87 -14.10 10.63
C LEU A 129 -10.77 -12.70 10.00
N ARG A 130 -10.81 -12.60 8.67
CA ARG A 130 -10.72 -11.32 7.97
C ARG A 130 -11.92 -10.42 8.25
N GLN A 131 -13.13 -10.98 8.24
CA GLN A 131 -14.34 -10.21 8.52
C GLN A 131 -14.34 -9.67 9.96
N GLN A 132 -13.98 -10.50 10.94
CA GLN A 132 -13.93 -10.08 12.34
C GLN A 132 -12.78 -9.10 12.62
N ARG A 133 -11.61 -9.28 11.99
CA ARG A 133 -10.51 -8.29 12.05
C ARG A 133 -10.91 -6.94 11.47
N ALA A 134 -11.64 -6.92 10.35
CA ALA A 134 -12.10 -5.67 9.73
C ALA A 134 -13.04 -4.89 10.68
N ARG A 135 -13.91 -5.59 11.43
CA ARG A 135 -14.77 -4.96 12.44
C ARG A 135 -13.97 -4.35 13.59
N ILE A 136 -12.95 -5.06 14.09
CA ILE A 136 -12.05 -4.55 15.13
C ILE A 136 -11.28 -3.32 14.62
N ILE A 137 -10.76 -3.37 13.40
CA ILE A 137 -10.06 -2.24 12.76
C ILE A 137 -10.97 -1.01 12.68
N ALA A 138 -12.19 -1.17 12.16
CA ALA A 138 -13.13 -0.06 12.03
C ALA A 138 -13.47 0.57 13.39
N ALA A 139 -13.64 -0.25 14.43
CA ALA A 139 -13.89 0.24 15.79
C ALA A 139 -12.68 1.02 16.35
N ILE A 140 -11.46 0.48 16.23
CA ILE A 140 -10.24 1.16 16.67
C ILE A 140 -10.07 2.49 15.93
N GLN A 141 -10.21 2.50 14.61
CA GLN A 141 -10.10 3.73 13.80
C GLN A 141 -11.14 4.78 14.22
N TYR A 142 -12.36 4.37 14.54
CA TYR A 142 -13.40 5.29 15.04
C TYR A 142 -13.01 5.93 16.38
N PHE A 143 -12.55 5.13 17.35
CA PHE A 143 -12.14 5.66 18.66
C PHE A 143 -10.88 6.51 18.58
N VAL A 144 -9.88 6.08 17.80
CA VAL A 144 -8.68 6.86 17.50
C VAL A 144 -9.04 8.20 16.86
N ALA A 145 -9.97 8.22 15.89
CA ALA A 145 -10.40 9.48 15.27
C ALA A 145 -11.07 10.42 16.28
N LYS A 146 -11.94 9.90 17.16
CA LYS A 146 -12.69 10.69 18.15
C LYS A 146 -11.91 11.09 19.41
N ALA A 147 -10.81 10.43 19.73
CA ALA A 147 -10.02 10.73 20.91
C ALA A 147 -9.53 12.19 20.89
N GLN A 148 -9.91 12.98 21.90
CA GLN A 148 -9.42 14.36 22.07
C GLN A 148 -8.01 14.37 22.64
N ASN A 149 -7.70 13.40 23.51
CA ASN A 149 -6.38 13.12 24.03
C ASN A 149 -6.10 11.63 23.79
N LEU A 150 -5.01 11.32 23.08
CA LEU A 150 -4.62 9.94 22.80
C LEU A 150 -3.15 9.78 23.14
N THR A 151 -2.86 8.94 24.13
CA THR A 151 -1.50 8.61 24.54
C THR A 151 -1.18 7.17 24.13
N LEU A 152 0.09 6.90 23.83
CA LEU A 152 0.55 5.54 23.53
C LEU A 152 1.19 4.94 24.77
N LYS A 153 0.95 3.65 25.00
CA LYS A 153 1.63 2.88 26.05
C LYS A 153 3.14 2.83 25.88
N ARG A 154 3.57 2.78 24.62
CA ARG A 154 4.97 2.74 24.19
C ARG A 154 5.05 3.18 22.73
N LEU A 155 6.22 3.66 22.31
CA LEU A 155 6.50 3.84 20.89
C LEU A 155 6.77 2.48 20.23
N PRO A 156 6.44 2.29 18.95
CA PRO A 156 6.83 1.09 18.21
C PRO A 156 8.35 0.97 18.14
N SER A 157 8.87 -0.25 18.13
CA SER A 157 10.30 -0.58 18.22
C SER A 157 11.22 0.07 17.17
N ASN A 158 10.65 0.73 16.15
CA ASN A 158 11.35 1.30 14.98
C ASN A 158 11.19 2.84 14.84
N PHE A 159 10.59 3.53 15.82
CA PHE A 159 10.31 4.97 15.73
C PHE A 159 11.26 5.80 16.60
N GLN A 160 12.04 6.71 16.00
CA GLN A 160 12.70 7.82 16.70
C GLN A 160 12.03 9.15 16.33
N THR A 161 11.80 10.00 17.32
CA THR A 161 11.24 11.34 17.13
C THR A 161 12.37 12.32 16.80
N GLY A 162 12.29 12.97 15.65
CA GLY A 162 13.21 14.05 15.28
C GLY A 162 13.01 15.28 16.16
N THR A 163 14.11 15.93 16.54
CA THR A 163 14.11 17.19 17.26
C THR A 163 13.55 18.32 16.38
N GLY A 164 12.44 18.91 16.81
CA GLY A 164 12.08 20.30 16.52
C GLY A 164 11.50 20.66 15.15
N ASP A 165 11.87 19.99 14.06
CA ASP A 165 11.43 20.38 12.71
C ASP A 165 10.79 19.20 11.96
N GLY A 166 9.60 18.79 12.37
CA GLY A 166 8.57 18.13 11.54
C GLY A 166 8.94 16.91 10.69
N ASN A 167 10.12 16.30 10.87
CA ASN A 167 10.62 15.22 10.03
C ASN A 167 11.01 14.02 10.89
N ILE A 168 10.31 12.90 10.66
CA ILE A 168 10.59 11.60 11.28
C ILE A 168 11.68 10.92 10.45
N ILE A 169 12.83 10.62 11.07
CA ILE A 169 13.95 9.93 10.42
C ILE A 169 13.96 8.47 10.88
N SER A 170 13.81 7.54 9.94
CA SER A 170 14.01 6.11 10.17
C SER A 170 15.51 5.77 10.08
N GLY A 171 16.09 5.27 11.16
CA GLY A 171 17.47 4.77 11.19
C GLY A 171 17.54 3.28 10.86
N THR A 172 18.20 2.93 9.76
CA THR A 172 18.54 1.53 9.39
C THR A 172 19.98 1.20 9.79
N GLY A 173 20.18 0.13 10.57
CA GLY A 173 21.49 -0.44 10.88
C GLY A 173 21.97 -1.44 9.83
N THR A 174 23.11 -1.12 9.21
CA THR A 174 24.27 -1.96 8.84
C THR A 174 24.06 -3.36 8.27
N GLY A 175 24.33 -3.48 6.96
CA GLY A 175 24.89 -4.67 6.31
C GLY A 175 25.70 -4.20 5.09
N ASN A 176 27.00 -4.53 5.06
CA ASN A 176 27.93 -4.16 3.98
C ASN A 176 27.41 -4.66 2.62
N GLY A 177 26.95 -3.72 1.80
CA GLY A 177 26.66 -3.90 0.39
C GLY A 177 26.48 -2.51 -0.20
N THR A 178 27.46 -2.08 -1.00
CA THR A 178 27.44 -0.99 -1.98
C THR A 178 26.32 0.05 -1.83
N LEU A 179 26.73 1.28 -1.50
CA LEU A 179 25.88 2.47 -1.46
C LEU A 179 24.99 2.58 -2.71
N ILE A 180 23.76 2.08 -2.64
CA ILE A 180 22.67 2.46 -3.53
C ILE A 180 21.76 3.37 -2.72
N ASN A 181 21.79 4.65 -3.07
CA ASN A 181 20.80 5.65 -2.66
C ASN A 181 19.41 5.03 -2.81
N LYS A 182 18.76 4.63 -1.71
CA LYS A 182 17.33 4.31 -1.74
C LYS A 182 16.63 5.67 -1.74
N ASN A 183 16.45 6.20 -2.95
CA ASN A 183 15.54 7.30 -3.24
C ASN A 183 14.30 7.15 -2.35
N THR A 184 13.89 8.24 -1.71
CA THR A 184 12.56 8.40 -1.12
C THR A 184 11.52 8.13 -2.21
N ALA A 185 11.14 6.86 -2.36
CA ALA A 185 10.22 6.44 -3.39
C ALA A 185 8.82 6.89 -2.97
N THR A 186 8.30 7.92 -3.65
CA THR A 186 6.88 8.26 -3.61
C THR A 186 6.07 7.03 -4.00
N THR A 187 5.22 6.55 -3.08
CA THR A 187 4.30 5.43 -3.33
C THR A 187 3.38 5.77 -4.49
N THR A 188 3.25 4.85 -5.46
CA THR A 188 2.41 5.01 -6.64
C THR A 188 0.96 4.68 -6.29
N LYS A 189 0.06 5.65 -6.44
CA LYS A 189 -1.36 5.50 -6.10
C LYS A 189 -2.14 4.89 -7.25
N ILE A 190 -2.85 3.79 -6.98
CA ILE A 190 -3.70 3.08 -7.93
C ILE A 190 -5.16 3.30 -7.56
N LEU A 191 -5.92 3.89 -8.48
CA LEU A 191 -7.38 4.02 -8.38
C LEU A 191 -8.05 3.02 -9.31
N PHE A 192 -8.94 2.20 -8.77
CA PHE A 192 -9.77 1.29 -9.55
C PHE A 192 -11.20 1.83 -9.62
N LEU A 193 -11.75 1.92 -10.83
CA LEU A 193 -13.08 2.41 -11.13
C LEU A 193 -13.86 1.33 -11.88
N ALA A 194 -15.07 1.01 -11.43
CA ALA A 194 -15.97 0.08 -12.13
C ALA A 194 -17.33 0.73 -12.44
N ALA A 195 -17.84 0.57 -13.66
CA ALA A 195 -19.08 1.20 -14.09
C ALA A 195 -20.35 0.37 -13.83
N ASN A 196 -20.36 -0.92 -14.19
CA ASN A 196 -21.45 -1.91 -14.03
C ASN A 196 -22.91 -1.36 -13.87
N PRO A 197 -23.44 -0.59 -14.84
CA PRO A 197 -24.83 -0.15 -14.82
C PRO A 197 -25.79 -1.33 -15.06
N LYS A 198 -27.03 -1.22 -14.60
CA LYS A 198 -27.97 -2.35 -14.53
C LYS A 198 -28.48 -2.87 -15.89
N GLU A 199 -28.40 -2.08 -16.97
CA GLU A 199 -28.84 -2.51 -18.31
C GLU A 199 -27.76 -3.26 -19.10
N GLU A 200 -26.51 -3.25 -18.62
CA GLU A 200 -25.38 -3.83 -19.33
C GLU A 200 -25.07 -5.25 -18.83
N ALA A 201 -24.34 -6.01 -19.65
CA ALA A 201 -23.82 -7.32 -19.23
C ALA A 201 -22.92 -7.14 -18.00
N ASN A 202 -23.09 -7.99 -16.99
CA ASN A 202 -22.34 -7.85 -15.74
C ASN A 202 -20.88 -8.26 -15.96
N LEU A 203 -19.95 -7.31 -15.87
CA LEU A 203 -18.52 -7.58 -15.91
C LEU A 203 -18.04 -8.07 -14.56
N GLN A 204 -17.05 -8.96 -14.55
CA GLN A 204 -16.48 -9.48 -13.31
C GLN A 204 -15.50 -8.50 -12.66
N SER A 205 -15.79 -7.19 -12.64
CA SER A 205 -14.90 -6.14 -12.13
C SER A 205 -14.44 -6.35 -10.68
N GLY A 206 -15.27 -6.99 -9.85
CA GLY A 206 -14.89 -7.37 -8.49
C GLY A 206 -13.84 -8.50 -8.46
N PHE A 207 -13.96 -9.47 -9.37
CA PHE A 207 -12.96 -10.54 -9.53
C PHE A 207 -11.68 -9.99 -10.16
N GLU A 208 -11.79 -9.09 -11.13
CA GLU A 208 -10.66 -8.36 -11.72
C GLU A 208 -9.86 -7.63 -10.65
N LEU A 209 -10.51 -6.76 -9.87
CA LEU A 209 -9.88 -6.02 -8.77
C LEU A 209 -9.21 -6.96 -7.76
N LYS A 210 -9.89 -8.05 -7.38
CA LYS A 210 -9.34 -9.05 -6.45
C LYS A 210 -8.10 -9.71 -7.02
N THR A 211 -8.12 -10.06 -8.30
CA THR A 211 -7.00 -10.70 -9.01
C THR A 211 -5.81 -9.75 -9.08
N ILE A 212 -6.01 -8.52 -9.54
CA ILE A 212 -4.97 -7.49 -9.62
C ILE A 212 -4.35 -7.26 -8.23
N LYS A 213 -5.17 -7.00 -7.19
CA LYS A 213 -4.68 -6.79 -5.81
C LYS A 213 -3.92 -8.00 -5.26
N LYS A 214 -4.35 -9.21 -5.60
CA LYS A 214 -3.68 -10.44 -5.14
C LYS A 214 -2.30 -10.55 -5.76
N GLU A 215 -2.19 -10.43 -7.08
CA GLU A 215 -0.92 -10.60 -7.78
C GLU A 215 0.06 -9.47 -7.46
N MET A 216 -0.41 -8.22 -7.38
CA MET A 216 0.47 -7.10 -7.02
C MET A 216 1.07 -7.21 -5.62
N LYS A 217 0.42 -7.91 -4.70
CA LYS A 217 0.95 -8.17 -3.35
C LYS A 217 2.07 -9.22 -3.33
N LEU A 218 2.20 -10.01 -4.40
CA LEU A 218 3.21 -11.05 -4.51
C LEU A 218 4.52 -10.52 -5.14
N GLY A 219 4.46 -9.40 -5.87
CA GLY A 219 5.63 -8.85 -6.55
C GLY A 219 6.65 -8.16 -5.62
N ASP A 220 7.90 -8.12 -6.08
CA ASP A 220 9.05 -7.59 -5.32
C ASP A 220 8.94 -6.10 -4.93
N LYS A 221 8.11 -5.33 -5.64
CA LYS A 221 7.84 -3.91 -5.41
C LYS A 221 6.42 -3.65 -4.88
N SER A 222 5.75 -4.65 -4.30
CA SER A 222 4.41 -4.52 -3.72
C SER A 222 4.24 -3.29 -2.81
N GLU A 223 5.23 -3.01 -1.95
CA GLU A 223 5.24 -1.84 -1.03
C GLU A 223 5.35 -0.47 -1.74
N ALA A 224 5.68 -0.44 -3.03
CA ALA A 224 5.75 0.78 -3.82
C ALA A 224 4.37 1.24 -4.33
N PHE A 225 3.30 0.48 -4.08
CA PHE A 225 1.96 0.76 -4.60
C PHE A 225 0.92 0.87 -3.49
N GLU A 226 0.08 1.90 -3.57
CA GLU A 226 -1.06 2.11 -2.67
C GLU A 226 -2.35 1.98 -3.50
N PHE A 227 -3.24 1.07 -3.13
CA PHE A 227 -4.60 1.08 -3.69
C PHE A 227 -5.47 2.08 -2.93
N LEU A 228 -5.91 3.13 -3.62
CA LEU A 228 -6.96 4.01 -3.15
C LEU A 228 -8.28 3.23 -3.01
N HIS A 229 -9.27 3.85 -2.35
CA HIS A 229 -10.60 3.23 -2.26
C HIS A 229 -11.16 3.00 -3.68
N PRO A 230 -11.49 1.75 -4.05
CA PRO A 230 -12.11 1.47 -5.33
C PRO A 230 -13.49 2.10 -5.39
N GLU A 231 -13.81 2.77 -6.49
CA GLU A 231 -15.16 3.32 -6.72
C GLU A 231 -15.92 2.37 -7.65
N MET A 232 -17.13 1.99 -7.24
CA MET A 232 -17.98 1.03 -7.94
C MET A 232 -19.26 1.73 -8.40
N ALA A 233 -19.84 1.26 -9.51
CA ALA A 233 -21.00 1.89 -10.13
C ALA A 233 -20.77 3.39 -10.43
N VAL A 234 -19.58 3.72 -10.95
CA VAL A 234 -19.12 5.11 -11.01
C VAL A 234 -19.97 6.00 -11.91
N THR A 235 -20.35 7.15 -11.38
CA THR A 235 -20.97 8.26 -12.10
C THR A 235 -19.93 9.30 -12.53
N ALA A 236 -20.32 10.24 -13.41
CA ALA A 236 -19.42 11.31 -13.86
C ALA A 236 -18.93 12.19 -12.68
N THR A 237 -19.80 12.41 -11.68
CA THR A 237 -19.48 13.17 -10.48
C THR A 237 -18.49 12.42 -9.60
N GLU A 238 -18.66 11.11 -9.43
CA GLU A 238 -17.75 10.26 -8.67
C GLU A 238 -16.38 10.14 -9.32
N ILE A 239 -16.31 9.99 -10.65
CA ILE A 239 -15.05 10.02 -11.40
C ILE A 239 -14.30 11.34 -11.13
N THR A 240 -15.02 12.47 -11.23
CA THR A 240 -14.43 13.79 -11.01
C THR A 240 -13.88 13.92 -9.58
N ARG A 241 -14.63 13.42 -8.59
CA ARG A 241 -14.22 13.43 -7.18
C ARG A 241 -13.06 12.47 -6.92
N ALA A 242 -13.07 11.27 -7.49
CA ALA A 242 -12.02 10.29 -7.30
C ALA A 242 -10.67 10.79 -7.86
N PHE A 243 -10.70 11.53 -8.96
CA PHE A 243 -9.49 12.10 -9.56
C PHE A 243 -8.85 13.20 -8.70
N THR A 244 -9.57 13.81 -7.75
CA THR A 244 -8.96 14.77 -6.79
C THR A 244 -8.02 14.09 -5.80
N GLN A 245 -8.05 12.76 -5.69
CA GLN A 245 -7.12 11.98 -4.87
C GLN A 245 -5.72 11.88 -5.53
N ASN A 246 -5.54 12.46 -6.73
CA ASN A 246 -4.32 12.46 -7.52
C ASN A 246 -3.75 11.05 -7.72
N PRO A 247 -4.52 10.13 -8.32
CA PRO A 247 -4.00 8.80 -8.64
C PRO A 247 -2.88 8.89 -9.67
N ASP A 248 -1.85 8.07 -9.51
CA ASP A 248 -0.79 7.91 -10.50
C ASP A 248 -1.22 6.92 -11.58
N PHE A 249 -1.92 5.86 -11.18
CA PHE A 249 -2.42 4.79 -12.04
C PHE A 249 -3.94 4.73 -11.90
N ILE A 250 -4.64 4.73 -13.02
CA ILE A 250 -6.10 4.62 -13.05
C ILE A 250 -6.45 3.37 -13.82
N HIS A 251 -7.22 2.47 -13.21
CA HIS A 251 -7.78 1.31 -13.87
C HIS A 251 -9.28 1.48 -13.98
N PHE A 252 -9.81 1.44 -15.21
CA PHE A 252 -11.23 1.50 -15.49
C PHE A 252 -11.70 0.15 -16.03
N SER A 253 -12.69 -0.44 -15.35
CA SER A 253 -13.37 -1.68 -15.74
C SER A 253 -14.83 -1.36 -16.10
N GLY A 254 -15.18 -1.51 -17.37
CA GLY A 254 -16.50 -1.11 -17.84
C GLY A 254 -16.72 -1.40 -19.31
N HIS A 255 -17.95 -1.19 -19.77
CA HIS A 255 -18.24 -1.30 -21.20
C HIS A 255 -17.68 -0.09 -21.95
N GLY A 256 -17.33 -0.32 -23.21
CA GLY A 256 -16.87 0.73 -24.11
C GLY A 256 -17.48 0.58 -25.48
N GLN A 257 -17.53 1.71 -26.17
CA GLN A 257 -18.04 1.84 -27.53
C GLN A 257 -17.13 2.82 -28.26
N GLN A 258 -17.16 2.83 -29.60
CA GLN A 258 -16.28 3.70 -30.39
C GLN A 258 -16.34 5.18 -29.95
N LYS A 259 -17.52 5.68 -29.56
CA LYS A 259 -17.75 7.09 -29.19
C LYS A 259 -17.42 7.44 -27.73
N GLY A 260 -17.13 6.46 -26.86
CA GLY A 260 -16.89 6.69 -25.43
C GLY A 260 -16.94 5.43 -24.57
N ILE A 261 -16.73 5.60 -23.26
CA ILE A 261 -16.93 4.53 -22.27
C ILE A 261 -18.31 4.65 -21.62
N ILE A 262 -18.85 3.55 -21.13
CA ILE A 262 -20.13 3.50 -20.43
C ILE A 262 -19.88 3.60 -18.93
N ILE A 263 -20.59 4.52 -18.29
CA ILE A 263 -20.58 4.76 -16.84
C ILE A 263 -22.02 4.66 -16.30
N ALA A 264 -22.19 4.70 -14.98
CA ALA A 264 -23.50 4.74 -14.36
C ALA A 264 -24.03 6.18 -14.26
N LYS A 265 -25.36 6.30 -14.14
CA LYS A 265 -26.06 7.47 -13.59
C LYS A 265 -26.42 7.22 -12.12
N ASP A 266 -26.93 8.25 -11.46
CA ASP A 266 -27.40 8.18 -10.07
C ASP A 266 -28.51 7.12 -9.85
N ASP A 267 -29.27 6.76 -10.89
CA ASP A 267 -30.29 5.70 -10.86
C ASP A 267 -29.76 4.33 -11.33
N ASN A 268 -28.43 4.20 -11.41
CA ASN A 268 -27.67 3.06 -11.92
C ASN A 268 -28.01 2.66 -13.36
N THR A 269 -28.58 3.58 -14.16
CA THR A 269 -28.77 3.38 -15.60
C THR A 269 -27.48 3.70 -16.37
N ALA A 270 -27.30 3.12 -17.55
CA ALA A 270 -26.14 3.37 -18.40
C ALA A 270 -26.12 4.82 -18.91
N GLN A 271 -24.91 5.40 -18.93
CA GLN A 271 -24.60 6.70 -19.54
C GLN A 271 -23.32 6.58 -20.37
N LEU A 272 -23.39 7.06 -21.62
CA LEU A 272 -22.19 7.25 -22.43
C LEU A 272 -21.39 8.45 -21.92
N LEU A 273 -20.13 8.23 -21.58
CA LEU A 273 -19.13 9.27 -21.37
C LEU A 273 -18.33 9.47 -22.67
N PRO A 274 -18.65 10.49 -23.48
CA PRO A 274 -18.09 10.63 -24.82
C PRO A 274 -16.61 11.05 -24.80
N ASN A 275 -15.90 10.79 -25.91
CA ASN A 275 -14.47 11.13 -26.07
C ASN A 275 -14.17 12.60 -25.77
N MET A 276 -15.08 13.51 -26.14
CA MET A 276 -14.94 14.94 -25.82
C MET A 276 -14.98 15.21 -24.30
N ALA A 277 -15.80 14.48 -23.54
CA ALA A 277 -15.87 14.61 -22.09
C ALA A 277 -14.61 14.04 -21.43
N LEU A 278 -14.09 12.90 -21.92
CA LEU A 278 -12.80 12.34 -21.49
C LEU A 278 -11.66 13.34 -21.75
N LYS A 279 -11.59 13.91 -22.96
CA LYS A 279 -10.60 14.94 -23.30
C LYS A 279 -10.68 16.13 -22.34
N LEU A 280 -11.89 16.61 -22.04
CA LEU A 280 -12.09 17.71 -21.11
C LEU A 280 -11.65 17.35 -19.69
N LEU A 281 -12.04 16.17 -19.19
CA LEU A 281 -11.68 15.67 -17.87
C LEU A 281 -10.16 15.63 -17.72
N PHE A 282 -9.47 14.92 -18.62
CA PHE A 282 -8.02 14.77 -18.55
C PHE A 282 -7.29 16.10 -18.77
N SER A 283 -7.76 16.98 -19.66
CA SER A 283 -7.13 18.30 -19.87
C SER A 283 -7.04 19.14 -18.60
N LYS A 284 -8.04 19.05 -17.72
CA LYS A 284 -8.15 19.84 -16.48
C LYS A 284 -7.32 19.30 -15.31
N LEU A 285 -6.84 18.06 -15.40
CA LEU A 285 -6.04 17.47 -14.32
C LEU A 285 -4.71 18.19 -14.17
N LYS A 286 -4.44 18.68 -12.95
CA LYS A 286 -3.15 19.25 -12.56
C LYS A 286 -2.10 18.16 -12.37
N HIS A 287 -2.48 17.09 -11.68
CA HIS A 287 -1.71 15.85 -11.58
C HIS A 287 -2.13 14.91 -12.70
N LYS A 288 -1.26 14.67 -13.67
CA LYS A 288 -1.53 13.70 -14.73
C LYS A 288 -1.14 12.31 -14.22
N PRO A 289 -2.04 11.31 -14.30
CA PRO A 289 -1.64 9.94 -14.02
C PRO A 289 -0.54 9.53 -15.01
N LYS A 290 0.36 8.66 -14.57
CA LYS A 290 1.37 8.03 -15.44
C LYS A 290 0.72 7.00 -16.35
N LEU A 291 -0.30 6.29 -15.83
CA LEU A 291 -0.98 5.21 -16.53
C LEU A 291 -2.50 5.33 -16.39
N VAL A 292 -3.19 5.13 -17.50
CA VAL A 292 -4.62 4.83 -17.55
C VAL A 292 -4.79 3.47 -18.22
N PHE A 293 -5.48 2.55 -17.56
CA PHE A 293 -5.78 1.23 -18.06
C PHE A 293 -7.27 1.16 -18.36
N LEU A 294 -7.65 1.15 -19.64
CA LEU A 294 -9.03 1.03 -20.06
C LEU A 294 -9.35 -0.44 -20.37
N ASN A 295 -9.82 -1.17 -19.35
CA ASN A 295 -10.48 -2.44 -19.60
C ASN A 295 -11.92 -2.19 -20.06
N ALA A 296 -12.02 -1.81 -21.33
CA ALA A 296 -13.28 -1.55 -22.01
C ALA A 296 -13.14 -1.87 -23.50
N CYS A 297 -14.16 -2.53 -24.07
CA CYS A 297 -14.24 -2.81 -25.50
C CYS A 297 -14.19 -1.52 -26.34
N TYR A 298 -13.56 -1.56 -27.51
CA TYR A 298 -13.48 -0.40 -28.42
C TYR A 298 -12.91 0.89 -27.80
N SER A 299 -12.05 0.76 -26.78
CA SER A 299 -11.42 1.86 -26.05
C SER A 299 -10.21 2.51 -26.76
N ALA A 300 -9.84 2.08 -27.97
CA ALA A 300 -8.67 2.60 -28.70
C ALA A 300 -8.74 4.11 -28.99
N GLU A 301 -9.90 4.63 -29.41
CA GLU A 301 -10.07 6.07 -29.67
C GLU A 301 -9.95 6.89 -28.37
N GLN A 302 -10.43 6.34 -27.26
CA GLN A 302 -10.35 6.91 -25.93
C GLN A 302 -8.91 6.90 -25.45
N ALA A 303 -8.21 5.78 -25.64
CA ALA A 303 -6.80 5.63 -25.31
C ALA A 303 -5.94 6.63 -26.06
N LYS A 304 -6.14 6.77 -27.37
CA LYS A 304 -5.52 7.81 -28.19
C LYS A 304 -5.79 9.20 -27.60
N THR A 305 -7.05 9.54 -27.36
CA THR A 305 -7.47 10.86 -26.85
C THR A 305 -6.84 11.21 -25.51
N ILE A 306 -6.76 10.25 -24.58
CA ILE A 306 -6.18 10.45 -23.24
C ILE A 306 -4.66 10.55 -23.34
N SER A 307 -4.03 9.74 -24.21
CA SER A 307 -2.58 9.69 -24.35
C SER A 307 -1.97 10.98 -24.92
N GLU A 308 -2.76 11.82 -25.61
CA GLU A 308 -2.35 13.16 -26.07
C GLU A 308 -1.83 14.05 -24.93
N PHE A 309 -2.16 13.73 -23.67
CA PHE A 309 -1.72 14.46 -22.48
C PHE A 309 -0.45 13.90 -21.82
N GLY A 310 0.32 13.06 -22.53
CA GLY A 310 1.57 12.48 -22.01
C GLY A 310 1.37 11.36 -21.00
N ILE A 311 0.25 10.64 -21.13
CA ILE A 311 -0.16 9.54 -20.24
C ILE A 311 -0.02 8.24 -21.03
N TYR A 312 0.55 7.20 -20.43
CA TYR A 312 0.44 5.85 -21.00
C TYR A 312 -1.01 5.38 -20.90
N VAL A 313 -1.55 4.87 -21.99
CA VAL A 313 -2.92 4.35 -21.98
C VAL A 313 -2.99 2.97 -22.60
N VAL A 314 -3.41 1.99 -21.81
CA VAL A 314 -3.85 0.69 -22.35
C VAL A 314 -5.28 0.85 -22.83
N GLY A 315 -5.54 0.44 -24.05
CA GLY A 315 -6.89 0.36 -24.61
C GLY A 315 -7.00 -0.79 -25.60
N ASN A 316 -8.19 -0.99 -26.14
CA ASN A 316 -8.49 -2.10 -27.04
C ASN A 316 -9.31 -1.62 -28.24
N SER A 317 -8.95 -2.03 -29.45
CA SER A 317 -9.67 -1.63 -30.65
C SER A 317 -10.92 -2.49 -30.95
N LEU A 318 -11.07 -3.61 -30.26
CA LEU A 318 -12.13 -4.59 -30.49
C LEU A 318 -12.84 -5.03 -29.20
N PRO A 319 -13.93 -5.80 -29.32
CA PRO A 319 -14.46 -6.57 -28.20
C PRO A 319 -13.40 -7.53 -27.68
N VAL A 320 -13.30 -7.63 -26.35
CA VAL A 320 -12.49 -8.62 -25.67
C VAL A 320 -13.38 -9.40 -24.72
N ASP A 321 -13.13 -10.70 -24.63
CA ASP A 321 -13.75 -11.54 -23.62
C ASP A 321 -13.33 -11.06 -22.23
N ASP A 322 -14.27 -11.04 -21.28
CA ASP A 322 -14.04 -10.54 -19.92
C ASP A 322 -12.88 -11.31 -19.24
N ASN A 323 -12.79 -12.63 -19.42
CA ASN A 323 -11.70 -13.40 -18.82
C ASN A 323 -10.36 -13.14 -19.50
N ALA A 324 -10.35 -12.93 -20.83
CA ALA A 324 -9.16 -12.57 -21.57
C ALA A 324 -8.64 -11.19 -21.11
N ALA A 325 -9.53 -10.24 -20.88
CA ALA A 325 -9.15 -8.92 -20.38
C ALA A 325 -8.59 -8.96 -18.96
N ILE A 326 -9.22 -9.75 -18.06
CA ILE A 326 -8.73 -9.96 -16.69
C ILE A 326 -7.37 -10.66 -16.70
N SER A 327 -7.17 -11.63 -17.59
CA SER A 327 -5.90 -12.34 -17.77
C SER A 327 -4.78 -11.40 -18.23
N PHE A 328 -5.07 -10.55 -19.22
CA PHE A 328 -4.14 -9.51 -19.65
C PHE A 328 -3.81 -8.54 -18.49
N ALA A 329 -4.81 -8.04 -17.77
CA ALA A 329 -4.61 -7.15 -16.62
C ALA A 329 -3.78 -7.84 -15.51
N LYS A 330 -4.01 -9.14 -15.26
CA LYS A 330 -3.21 -9.95 -14.33
C LYS A 330 -1.73 -9.90 -14.70
N GLY A 331 -1.37 -10.27 -15.92
CA GLY A 331 0.02 -10.27 -16.37
C GLY A 331 0.65 -8.87 -16.35
N PHE A 332 -0.12 -7.85 -16.75
CA PHE A 332 0.31 -6.46 -16.69
C PHE A 332 0.68 -6.03 -15.27
N TYR A 333 -0.22 -6.23 -14.31
CA TYR A 333 0.01 -5.79 -12.93
C TYR A 333 1.03 -6.65 -12.18
N VAL A 334 1.24 -7.92 -12.58
CA VAL A 334 2.42 -8.70 -12.15
C VAL A 334 3.69 -7.96 -12.56
N GLY A 335 3.86 -7.64 -13.84
CA GLY A 335 5.05 -6.94 -14.33
C GLY A 335 5.28 -5.60 -13.63
N ILE A 336 4.23 -4.80 -13.44
CA ILE A 336 4.29 -3.54 -12.67
C ILE A 336 4.77 -3.80 -11.23
N SER A 337 4.21 -4.80 -10.55
CA SER A 337 4.60 -5.12 -9.18
C SER A 337 6.00 -5.71 -9.04
N GLU A 338 6.60 -6.23 -10.12
CA GLU A 338 8.02 -6.61 -10.19
C GLU A 338 8.94 -5.41 -10.46
N GLY A 339 8.39 -4.21 -10.65
CA GLY A 339 9.16 -3.00 -10.92
C GLY A 339 9.60 -2.85 -12.38
N LYS A 340 8.95 -3.57 -13.31
CA LYS A 340 9.18 -3.40 -14.75
C LYS A 340 8.62 -2.06 -15.25
N THR A 341 9.11 -1.61 -16.40
CA THR A 341 8.53 -0.47 -17.13
C THR A 341 7.11 -0.79 -17.61
N ILE A 342 6.35 0.24 -18.01
CA ILE A 342 4.97 0.06 -18.49
C ILE A 342 4.97 -0.78 -19.78
N GLU A 343 5.96 -0.59 -20.66
CA GLU A 343 6.15 -1.33 -21.90
C GLU A 343 6.46 -2.81 -21.63
N GLU A 344 7.37 -3.10 -20.71
CA GLU A 344 7.70 -4.49 -20.31
C GLU A 344 6.51 -5.17 -19.63
N ALA A 345 5.80 -4.46 -18.75
CA ALA A 345 4.58 -4.96 -18.12
C ALA A 345 3.46 -5.22 -19.14
N PHE A 346 3.35 -4.39 -20.18
CA PHE A 346 2.44 -4.64 -21.29
C PHE A 346 2.77 -5.95 -22.01
N ASN A 347 4.05 -6.22 -22.26
CA ASN A 347 4.50 -7.48 -22.85
C ASN A 347 4.21 -8.69 -21.94
N ASP A 348 4.35 -8.56 -20.62
CA ASP A 348 3.93 -9.61 -19.67
C ASP A 348 2.41 -9.87 -19.74
N GLY A 349 1.61 -8.81 -19.84
CA GLY A 349 0.17 -8.91 -20.06
C GLY A 349 -0.16 -9.69 -21.32
N LEU A 350 0.50 -9.37 -22.44
CA LEU A 350 0.34 -10.09 -23.70
C LEU A 350 0.76 -11.56 -23.59
N PHE A 351 1.87 -11.84 -22.91
CA PHE A 351 2.35 -13.20 -22.68
C PHE A 351 1.32 -14.05 -21.93
N ILE A 352 0.77 -13.53 -20.82
CA ILE A 352 -0.27 -14.22 -20.04
C ILE A 352 -1.55 -14.38 -20.86
N LEU A 353 -1.98 -13.35 -21.60
CA LEU A 353 -3.15 -13.44 -22.48
C LEU A 353 -3.00 -14.55 -23.53
N TYR A 354 -1.88 -14.59 -24.25
CA TYR A 354 -1.68 -15.54 -25.34
C TYR A 354 -1.41 -16.97 -24.86
N THR A 355 -0.90 -17.14 -23.64
CA THR A 355 -0.74 -18.47 -23.05
C THR A 355 -2.04 -19.06 -22.55
N GLU A 356 -2.96 -18.23 -22.04
CA GLU A 356 -4.26 -18.68 -21.53
C GLU A 356 -5.35 -18.74 -22.62
N PHE A 357 -5.22 -17.92 -23.66
CA PHE A 357 -6.22 -17.79 -24.74
C PHE A 357 -5.58 -17.94 -26.13
N GLU A 358 -5.41 -19.18 -26.58
CA GLU A 358 -4.76 -19.55 -27.85
C GLU A 358 -5.39 -18.86 -29.08
N THR A 359 -6.69 -18.57 -29.05
CA THR A 359 -7.40 -17.82 -30.11
C THR A 359 -6.82 -16.42 -30.30
N HIS A 360 -6.48 -15.73 -29.21
CA HIS A 360 -5.85 -14.41 -29.27
C HIS A 360 -4.41 -14.49 -29.82
N ALA A 361 -3.65 -15.52 -29.44
CA ALA A 361 -2.31 -15.77 -29.97
C ALA A 361 -2.32 -15.99 -31.50
N ASN A 362 -3.24 -16.84 -31.98
CA ASN A 362 -3.40 -17.15 -33.40
C ASN A 362 -3.89 -15.94 -34.21
N LEU A 363 -4.80 -15.14 -33.65
CA LEU A 363 -5.25 -13.90 -34.26
C LEU A 363 -4.11 -12.90 -34.42
N ARG A 364 -3.23 -12.74 -33.43
CA ARG A 364 -2.07 -11.84 -33.57
C ARG A 364 -1.05 -12.36 -34.58
N ALA A 365 -0.71 -13.65 -34.51
CA ALA A 365 0.27 -14.26 -35.41
C ALA A 365 -0.13 -14.23 -36.89
N SER A 366 -1.43 -14.39 -37.19
CA SER A 366 -1.95 -14.26 -38.57
C SER A 366 -1.87 -12.83 -39.10
N ARG A 367 -1.99 -11.82 -38.24
CA ARG A 367 -2.08 -10.40 -38.61
C ARG A 367 -0.73 -9.68 -38.70
N LEU A 368 0.27 -10.14 -37.93
CA LEU A 368 1.67 -9.74 -38.13
C LEU A 368 2.17 -10.07 -39.55
N ARG A 369 1.50 -10.98 -40.28
CA ARG A 369 1.83 -11.36 -41.66
C ARG A 369 1.21 -10.44 -42.72
N THR A 370 0.27 -9.57 -42.35
CA THR A 370 -0.50 -8.76 -43.31
C THR A 370 -0.24 -7.25 -43.19
N ASP A 371 0.81 -6.81 -42.51
CA ASP A 371 1.14 -5.40 -42.17
C ASP A 371 0.00 -4.61 -41.49
N ALA A 372 -1.08 -5.29 -41.10
CA ALA A 372 -2.23 -4.74 -40.38
C ALA A 372 -1.98 -4.75 -38.86
N GLN A 373 -0.77 -4.37 -38.45
CA GLN A 373 -0.24 -4.58 -37.10
C GLN A 373 -1.06 -3.91 -35.98
N THR A 374 -2.01 -3.04 -36.30
CA THR A 374 -2.56 -2.09 -35.33
C THR A 374 -4.07 -2.12 -35.16
N GLU A 375 -4.87 -2.87 -35.93
CA GLU A 375 -6.32 -2.61 -35.91
C GLU A 375 -7.15 -3.46 -34.94
N ASN A 376 -6.63 -4.54 -34.32
CA ASN A 376 -7.50 -5.57 -33.73
C ASN A 376 -7.00 -6.26 -32.45
N ASP A 377 -6.31 -5.55 -31.56
CA ASP A 377 -5.84 -6.13 -30.29
C ASP A 377 -5.74 -5.06 -29.18
N VAL A 378 -5.40 -5.49 -27.97
CA VAL A 378 -4.96 -4.59 -26.89
C VAL A 378 -3.74 -3.79 -27.37
N GLN A 379 -3.72 -2.51 -27.06
CA GLN A 379 -2.75 -1.51 -27.53
C GLN A 379 -2.25 -0.68 -26.37
N LEU A 380 -0.98 -0.30 -26.43
CA LEU A 380 -0.39 0.70 -25.56
C LEU A 380 -0.26 2.02 -26.32
N TRP A 381 -0.75 3.11 -25.75
CA TRP A 381 -0.73 4.44 -26.35
C TRP A 381 0.08 5.42 -25.53
N LEU A 382 0.80 6.33 -26.20
CA LEU A 382 1.46 7.48 -25.59
C LEU A 382 1.53 8.61 -26.63
N ASN A 383 1.28 9.85 -26.23
CA ASN A 383 1.34 11.03 -27.09
C ASN A 383 0.48 10.92 -28.38
N GLY A 384 -0.67 10.24 -28.31
CA GLY A 384 -1.58 10.06 -29.43
C GLY A 384 -1.14 9.00 -30.45
N GLN A 385 -0.10 8.22 -30.14
CA GLN A 385 0.46 7.17 -31.00
C GLN A 385 0.47 5.82 -30.27
N ILE A 386 0.36 4.73 -31.04
CA ILE A 386 0.56 3.37 -30.53
C ILE A 386 2.06 3.16 -30.30
N ILE A 387 2.42 2.64 -29.13
CA ILE A 387 3.77 2.15 -28.86
C ILE A 387 3.85 0.70 -29.33
N ASN A 388 4.79 0.43 -30.24
CA ASN A 388 5.14 -0.92 -30.63
C ASN A 388 6.17 -1.46 -29.63
N VAL A 389 5.78 -2.51 -28.91
CA VAL A 389 6.56 -3.18 -27.85
C VAL A 389 6.83 -4.63 -28.16
#